data_AF-A0A4Q7YZP1-F1
#
_entry.id   AF-A0A4Q7YZP1-F1
#
_cell.length_a   1.000
_cell.length_b   1.000
_cell.length_c   1.000
_cell.angle_alpha   90.00
_cell.angle_beta   90.00
_cell.angle_gamma   90.00
#
_symmetry.space_group_name_H-M   'P 1'
#
loop_
_entity.id
_entity.type
_entity.pdbx_description
1 polymer ?
#
loop_
_entity_poly.entity_id
_entity_poly.type
_entity_poly.pdbx_seq_one_letter_code
_entity_poly.pdbx_strand_id
1 'polypeptide(L)'
;MRISSAGLMAGVEEVAHWIAAVLEGRHKTAIITRLVGAAAAVEDERGRRAGLFNDWSREQKEEVYKAFLKALRLRVDRWIDSGKSEGSETPSDRTLSPVDRERIRQFWDNNRVRVWVDEAGLLELRPEAGRQFSGGDVTARFRELIRLAEEIAVFCFSMLLDGDAPHRLMRCDSCSTYFARENAPRKGQPIKRGMYCQKCTQKGVNRRVTSSRDRERARRIELVAEFWLKYDEKKRRVDRIGWVVEEVNKSGKLPQGSERLKPDWLRRKKNIKAIEDWLEEIRRAN
;
A
#
# COMPACT_ATOMS: atom_id res chain seq x y z
N MET A 1 -26.14 -14.50 13.90
CA MET A 1 -26.60 -14.47 12.50
C MET A 1 -25.52 -13.77 11.70
N ARG A 2 -24.73 -14.49 10.90
CA ARG A 2 -23.66 -13.89 10.07
C ARG A 2 -24.32 -13.23 8.87
N ILE A 3 -24.31 -11.90 8.80
CA ILE A 3 -24.72 -11.16 7.61
C ILE A 3 -23.63 -11.41 6.58
N SER A 4 -23.90 -12.30 5.63
CA SER A 4 -23.07 -12.47 4.45
C SER A 4 -23.19 -11.20 3.61
N SER A 5 -22.08 -10.53 3.31
CA SER A 5 -22.01 -9.29 2.52
C SER A 5 -22.23 -9.52 1.01
N ALA A 6 -23.12 -10.44 0.67
CA ALA A 6 -23.12 -11.22 -0.55
C ALA A 6 -24.10 -10.76 -1.62
N GLY A 7 -23.65 -9.82 -2.43
CA GLY A 7 -23.94 -9.93 -3.86
C GLY A 7 -22.95 -9.17 -4.70
N LEU A 8 -22.27 -8.15 -4.14
CA LEU A 8 -20.97 -7.74 -4.68
C LEU A 8 -19.86 -8.79 -4.48
N MET A 9 -20.02 -9.67 -3.49
CA MET A 9 -18.98 -10.51 -2.89
C MET A 9 -19.34 -11.99 -2.78
N ALA A 10 -20.38 -12.44 -3.48
CA ALA A 10 -20.81 -13.84 -3.48
C ALA A 10 -19.63 -14.80 -3.78
N GLY A 11 -19.28 -15.64 -2.80
CA GLY A 11 -18.20 -16.64 -2.91
C GLY A 11 -16.78 -16.15 -2.66
N VAL A 12 -16.55 -14.90 -2.25
CA VAL A 12 -15.21 -14.41 -1.93
C VAL A 12 -14.98 -14.48 -0.43
N GLU A 13 -14.27 -15.52 0.03
CA GLU A 13 -13.83 -15.66 1.43
C GLU A 13 -12.96 -14.49 1.93
N GLU A 14 -12.58 -13.53 1.07
CA GLU A 14 -11.70 -12.42 1.43
C GLU A 14 -12.01 -11.11 0.68
N VAL A 15 -12.62 -10.13 1.37
CA VAL A 15 -12.95 -8.81 0.80
C VAL A 15 -11.75 -8.11 0.17
N ALA A 16 -10.57 -8.28 0.77
CA ALA A 16 -9.31 -7.76 0.26
C ALA A 16 -8.96 -8.28 -1.15
N HIS A 17 -9.23 -9.56 -1.44
CA HIS A 17 -8.95 -10.16 -2.74
C HIS A 17 -9.84 -9.58 -3.84
N TRP A 18 -11.13 -9.41 -3.55
CA TRP A 18 -12.06 -8.78 -4.48
C TRP A 18 -11.70 -7.33 -4.72
N ILE A 19 -11.44 -6.54 -3.68
CA ILE A 19 -11.02 -5.13 -3.82
C ILE A 19 -9.74 -5.02 -4.65
N ALA A 20 -8.75 -5.89 -4.42
CA ALA A 20 -7.55 -5.93 -5.27
C ALA A 20 -7.92 -6.21 -6.75
N ALA A 21 -8.81 -7.16 -7.02
CA ALA A 21 -9.26 -7.47 -8.37
C ALA A 21 -9.99 -6.28 -9.03
N VAL A 22 -10.83 -5.57 -8.28
CA VAL A 22 -11.51 -4.34 -8.72
C VAL A 22 -10.51 -3.26 -9.07
N LEU A 23 -9.54 -2.99 -8.18
CA LEU A 23 -8.53 -1.96 -8.37
C LEU A 23 -7.61 -2.24 -9.57
N GLU A 24 -7.39 -3.51 -9.90
CA GLU A 24 -6.67 -3.97 -11.10
C GLU A 24 -7.56 -4.08 -12.34
N GLY A 25 -8.84 -3.70 -12.25
CA GLY A 25 -9.75 -3.63 -13.39
C GLY A 25 -10.35 -4.96 -13.85
N ARG A 26 -10.15 -6.06 -13.10
CA ARG A 26 -10.63 -7.40 -13.47
C ARG A 26 -12.15 -7.55 -13.42
N HIS A 27 -12.86 -6.65 -12.74
CA HIS A 27 -14.32 -6.64 -12.61
C HIS A 27 -14.99 -5.45 -13.30
N LYS A 28 -14.33 -4.80 -14.27
CA LYS A 28 -14.84 -3.59 -14.96
C LYS A 28 -16.29 -3.75 -15.43
N THR A 29 -16.59 -4.82 -16.17
CA THR A 29 -17.94 -5.05 -16.73
C THR A 29 -18.98 -5.22 -15.63
N ALA A 30 -18.71 -6.05 -14.61
CA ALA A 30 -19.63 -6.28 -13.50
C ALA A 30 -19.92 -5.00 -12.70
N ILE A 31 -18.89 -4.18 -12.46
CA ILE A 31 -19.03 -2.91 -11.76
C ILE A 31 -19.85 -1.92 -12.59
N ILE A 32 -19.57 -1.79 -13.89
CA ILE A 32 -20.36 -0.94 -14.78
C ILE A 32 -21.83 -1.36 -14.76
N THR A 33 -22.11 -2.65 -14.92
CA THR A 33 -23.49 -3.19 -14.89
C THR A 33 -24.20 -2.84 -13.58
N ARG A 34 -23.50 -2.92 -12.44
CA ARG A 34 -24.07 -2.59 -11.13
C ARG A 34 -24.24 -1.10 -10.89
N LEU A 35 -23.30 -0.28 -11.30
CA LEU A 35 -23.42 1.19 -11.25
C LEU A 35 -24.63 1.64 -12.08
N VAL A 36 -24.80 1.04 -13.26
CA VAL A 36 -25.95 1.28 -14.14
C VAL A 36 -27.24 0.74 -13.53
N GLY A 37 -27.24 -0.47 -12.95
CA GLY A 37 -28.43 -1.05 -12.31
C GLY A 37 -28.88 -0.30 -11.06
N ALA A 38 -27.94 0.13 -10.21
CA ALA A 38 -28.23 0.97 -9.05
C ALA A 38 -28.85 2.30 -9.46
N ALA A 39 -28.37 2.88 -10.57
CA ALA A 39 -28.92 4.11 -11.10
C ALA A 39 -30.32 3.93 -11.72
N ALA A 40 -30.56 2.80 -12.41
CA ALA A 40 -31.87 2.47 -12.97
C ALA A 40 -32.93 2.20 -11.88
N ALA A 41 -32.55 1.56 -10.77
CA ALA A 41 -33.46 1.32 -9.64
C ALA A 41 -33.98 2.63 -9.01
N VAL A 42 -33.15 3.69 -8.99
CA VAL A 42 -33.57 5.01 -8.51
C VAL A 42 -34.55 5.70 -9.47
N GLU A 43 -34.54 5.35 -10.76
CA GLU A 43 -35.51 5.85 -11.74
C GLU A 43 -36.85 5.08 -11.73
N ASP A 44 -36.82 3.76 -11.48
CA ASP A 44 -38.00 2.89 -11.51
C ASP A 44 -38.98 3.13 -10.34
N GLU A 45 -38.47 3.46 -9.14
CA GLU A 45 -39.29 3.91 -7.99
C GLU A 45 -40.15 5.17 -8.29
N ARG A 46 -39.96 5.81 -9.46
CA ARG A 46 -40.68 7.01 -9.91
C ARG A 46 -41.60 6.78 -11.11
N GLY A 47 -41.81 5.53 -11.55
CA GLY A 47 -42.67 5.23 -12.70
C GLY A 47 -42.18 5.80 -14.03
N ARG A 48 -40.88 6.15 -14.13
CA ARG A 48 -40.25 6.56 -15.39
C ARG A 48 -39.48 5.36 -15.95
N ARG A 49 -39.80 4.97 -17.19
CA ARG A 49 -39.17 3.83 -17.88
C ARG A 49 -37.65 3.86 -17.74
N ALA A 50 -37.09 2.73 -17.31
CA ALA A 50 -35.67 2.38 -17.23
C ALA A 50 -34.87 2.45 -18.57
N GLY A 51 -35.39 3.15 -19.59
CA GLY A 51 -34.82 3.23 -20.93
C GLY A 51 -33.57 4.12 -21.04
N LEU A 52 -33.42 5.11 -20.16
CA LEU A 52 -32.37 6.14 -20.31
C LEU A 52 -30.94 5.64 -20.09
N PHE A 53 -30.76 4.55 -19.34
CA PHE A 53 -29.44 4.02 -19.00
C PHE A 53 -28.87 3.05 -20.04
N ASN A 54 -29.74 2.33 -20.75
CA ASN A 54 -29.32 1.46 -21.86
C ASN A 54 -28.80 2.28 -23.05
N ASP A 55 -29.26 3.53 -23.20
CA ASP A 55 -28.92 4.45 -24.29
C ASP A 55 -27.58 5.16 -24.12
N TRP A 56 -26.87 4.93 -23.02
CA TRP A 56 -25.60 5.60 -22.73
C TRP A 56 -24.44 5.10 -23.57
N SER A 57 -23.61 6.03 -24.03
CA SER A 57 -22.43 5.73 -24.82
C SER A 57 -21.43 4.90 -24.00
N ARG A 58 -20.60 4.14 -24.71
CA ARG A 58 -19.50 3.40 -24.10
C ARG A 58 -18.56 4.34 -23.33
N GLU A 59 -18.32 5.55 -23.83
CA GLU A 59 -17.45 6.53 -23.19
C GLU A 59 -18.01 6.99 -21.84
N GLN A 60 -19.31 7.29 -21.78
CA GLN A 60 -19.96 7.71 -20.53
C GLN A 60 -19.86 6.62 -19.46
N LYS A 61 -20.10 5.35 -19.84
CA LYS A 61 -19.96 4.20 -18.93
C LYS A 61 -18.51 4.05 -18.43
N GLU A 62 -17.53 4.34 -19.29
CA GLU A 62 -16.12 4.31 -18.91
C GLU A 62 -15.71 5.44 -17.98
N GLU A 63 -16.25 6.65 -18.16
CA GLU A 63 -15.98 7.79 -17.30
C GLU A 63 -16.52 7.59 -15.88
N VAL A 64 -17.74 7.07 -15.75
CA VAL A 64 -18.32 6.70 -14.44
C VAL A 64 -17.48 5.64 -13.75
N TYR A 65 -17.02 4.62 -14.49
CA TYR A 65 -16.12 3.61 -13.94
C TYR A 65 -14.77 4.19 -13.50
N LYS A 66 -14.19 5.11 -14.29
CA LYS A 66 -12.94 5.81 -13.92
C LYS A 66 -13.12 6.64 -12.66
N ALA A 67 -14.24 7.33 -12.49
CA ALA A 67 -14.56 8.09 -11.29
C ALA A 67 -14.63 7.19 -10.05
N PHE A 68 -15.38 6.08 -10.14
CA PHE A 68 -15.42 5.05 -9.10
C PHE A 68 -14.02 4.56 -8.72
N LEU A 69 -13.22 4.13 -9.70
CA LEU A 69 -11.87 3.62 -9.44
C LEU A 69 -10.95 4.67 -8.82
N LYS A 70 -11.00 5.91 -9.30
CA LYS A 70 -10.20 7.02 -8.76
C LYS A 70 -10.55 7.28 -7.30
N ALA A 71 -11.85 7.32 -6.99
CA ALA A 71 -12.35 7.52 -5.63
C ALA A 71 -11.96 6.38 -4.69
N LEU A 72 -12.03 5.12 -5.15
CA LEU A 72 -11.65 3.95 -4.37
C LEU A 72 -10.14 3.91 -4.12
N ARG A 73 -9.32 4.10 -5.18
CA ARG A 73 -7.85 4.14 -5.09
C ARG A 73 -7.37 5.19 -4.10
N LEU A 74 -7.92 6.40 -4.18
CA LEU A 74 -7.54 7.50 -3.27
C LEU A 74 -7.66 7.11 -1.80
N ARG A 75 -8.76 6.43 -1.44
CA ARG A 75 -9.03 6.02 -0.05
C ARG A 75 -8.17 4.85 0.38
N VAL A 76 -8.07 3.83 -0.46
CA VAL A 76 -7.22 2.65 -0.22
C VAL A 76 -5.76 3.06 -0.08
N ASP A 77 -5.28 3.97 -0.92
CA ASP A 77 -3.90 4.45 -0.88
C ASP A 77 -3.60 5.20 0.42
N ARG A 78 -4.45 6.16 0.80
CA ARG A 78 -4.30 6.89 2.07
C ARG A 78 -4.28 5.94 3.26
N TRP A 79 -5.17 4.96 3.26
CA TRP A 79 -5.22 3.97 4.32
C TRP A 79 -4.00 3.05 4.34
N ILE A 80 -3.54 2.54 3.19
CA ILE A 80 -2.31 1.74 3.11
C ILE A 80 -1.10 2.55 3.57
N ASP A 81 -0.97 3.79 3.12
CA ASP A 81 0.18 4.65 3.40
C ASP A 81 0.23 5.10 4.85
N SER A 82 -0.91 5.15 5.56
CA SER A 82 -0.95 5.42 7.01
C SER A 82 -0.21 4.38 7.86
N GLY A 83 -0.02 3.16 7.33
CA GLY A 83 0.75 2.10 7.98
C GLY A 83 2.23 2.09 7.59
N LYS A 84 2.71 3.05 6.80
CA LYS A 84 4.10 3.11 6.32
C LYS A 84 4.92 4.11 7.13
N SER A 85 6.12 3.71 7.51
CA SER A 85 7.12 4.55 8.18
C SER A 85 8.52 4.18 7.70
N GLU A 86 9.37 5.17 7.45
CA GLU A 86 10.78 5.06 6.99
C GLU A 86 11.28 3.64 6.60
N GLY A 87 10.88 3.19 5.41
CA GLY A 87 11.34 1.92 4.85
C GLY A 87 10.77 0.67 5.54
N SER A 88 9.65 0.80 6.24
CA SER A 88 8.88 -0.29 6.84
C SER A 88 7.38 -0.04 6.68
N GLU A 89 6.61 -1.12 6.73
CA GLU A 89 5.15 -1.06 6.70
C GLU A 89 4.59 -1.97 7.78
N THR A 90 3.69 -1.46 8.61
CA THR A 90 2.96 -2.25 9.62
C THR A 90 1.47 -2.23 9.27
N PRO A 91 0.97 -3.24 8.52
CA PRO A 91 -0.41 -3.23 8.04
C PRO A 91 -1.47 -3.23 9.14
N SER A 92 -1.16 -3.75 10.33
CA SER A 92 -2.04 -3.70 11.50
C SER A 92 -2.24 -2.31 12.08
N ASP A 93 -1.34 -1.38 11.77
CA ASP A 93 -1.29 -0.05 12.38
C ASP A 93 -1.90 1.00 11.44
N ARG A 94 -2.44 0.58 10.30
CA ARG A 94 -3.13 1.47 9.36
C ARG A 94 -4.33 2.11 10.04
N THR A 95 -4.48 3.41 9.84
CA THR A 95 -5.54 4.22 10.41
C THR A 95 -6.34 4.92 9.31
N LEU A 96 -7.59 5.25 9.63
CA LEU A 96 -8.42 6.07 8.75
C LEU A 96 -8.07 7.54 8.94
N SER A 97 -7.92 8.25 7.83
CA SER A 97 -7.82 9.71 7.87
C SER A 97 -9.13 10.30 8.42
N PRO A 98 -9.09 11.46 9.10
CA PRO A 98 -10.30 12.15 9.58
C PRO A 98 -11.32 12.38 8.45
N VAL A 99 -10.83 12.70 7.24
CA VAL A 99 -11.65 12.92 6.05
C VAL A 99 -12.38 11.65 5.63
N ASP A 100 -11.67 10.51 5.58
CA ASP A 100 -12.28 9.25 5.15
C ASP A 100 -13.27 8.72 6.20
N ARG A 101 -12.96 8.91 7.49
CA ARG A 101 -13.89 8.59 8.60
C ARG A 101 -15.20 9.37 8.48
N GLU A 102 -15.11 10.67 8.25
CA GLU A 102 -16.29 11.53 8.09
C GLU A 102 -17.08 11.18 6.84
N ARG A 103 -16.41 10.86 5.72
CA ARG A 103 -17.08 10.43 4.49
C ARG A 103 -17.83 9.11 4.64
N ILE A 104 -17.24 8.14 5.35
CA ILE A 104 -17.92 6.87 5.67
C ILE A 104 -19.15 7.14 6.53
N ARG A 105 -19.01 7.96 7.58
CA ARG A 105 -20.13 8.35 8.45
C ARG A 105 -21.27 9.00 7.66
N GLN A 106 -20.96 10.04 6.88
CA GLN A 106 -21.93 10.72 6.01
C GLN A 106 -22.60 9.78 5.01
N PHE A 107 -21.87 8.79 4.50
CA PHE A 107 -22.44 7.80 3.61
C PHE A 107 -23.54 6.98 4.32
N TRP A 108 -23.23 6.44 5.51
CA TRP A 108 -24.19 5.64 6.27
C TRP A 108 -25.35 6.47 6.84
N ASP A 109 -25.12 7.72 7.21
CA ASP A 109 -26.18 8.63 7.69
C ASP A 109 -27.18 8.99 6.58
N ASN A 110 -26.72 9.08 5.33
CA ASN A 110 -27.52 9.56 4.19
C ASN A 110 -28.10 8.46 3.30
N ASN A 111 -27.61 7.22 3.42
CA ASN A 111 -28.00 6.12 2.55
C ASN A 111 -28.61 4.98 3.35
N ARG A 112 -29.71 4.42 2.86
CA ARG A 112 -30.26 3.18 3.39
C ARG A 112 -29.57 2.03 2.68
N VAL A 113 -29.17 1.00 3.42
CA VAL A 113 -28.67 -0.24 2.81
C VAL A 113 -29.79 -1.27 2.87
N ARG A 114 -30.25 -1.73 1.71
CA ARG A 114 -31.18 -2.86 1.64
C ARG A 114 -30.42 -4.16 1.45
N VAL A 115 -30.94 -5.19 2.10
CA VAL A 115 -30.51 -6.57 1.91
C VAL A 115 -31.38 -7.16 0.81
N TRP A 116 -30.75 -7.55 -0.29
CA TRP A 116 -31.38 -8.26 -1.39
C TRP A 116 -31.02 -9.74 -1.28
N VAL A 117 -31.82 -10.62 -1.88
CA VAL A 117 -31.43 -12.02 -2.09
C VAL A 117 -31.21 -12.17 -3.58
N ASP A 118 -30.00 -12.54 -4.00
CA ASP A 118 -29.73 -12.80 -5.41
C ASP A 118 -30.36 -14.12 -5.89
N GLU A 119 -30.30 -14.38 -7.20
CA GLU A 119 -30.86 -15.60 -7.81
C GLU A 119 -30.22 -16.90 -7.27
N ALA A 120 -29.05 -16.81 -6.63
CA ALA A 120 -28.35 -17.91 -6.00
C ALA A 120 -28.67 -18.05 -4.49
N GLY A 121 -29.56 -17.21 -3.96
CA GLY A 121 -29.96 -17.25 -2.54
C GLY A 121 -29.02 -16.51 -1.59
N LEU A 122 -28.10 -15.69 -2.11
CA LEU A 122 -27.11 -14.96 -1.32
C LEU A 122 -27.57 -13.53 -0.98
N LEU A 123 -27.25 -13.08 0.24
CA LEU A 123 -27.72 -11.81 0.79
C LEU A 123 -26.89 -10.62 0.31
N GLU A 124 -27.37 -9.81 -0.62
CA GLU A 124 -26.65 -8.66 -1.17
C GLU A 124 -26.96 -7.36 -0.44
N LEU A 125 -25.94 -6.76 0.17
CA LEU A 125 -26.03 -5.37 0.63
C LEU A 125 -25.93 -4.44 -0.58
N ARG A 126 -27.05 -3.83 -0.95
CA ARG A 126 -27.08 -2.75 -1.94
C ARG A 126 -27.35 -1.43 -1.24
N PRO A 127 -26.47 -0.43 -1.41
CA PRO A 127 -26.82 0.91 -1.00
C PRO A 127 -27.94 1.42 -1.90
N GLU A 128 -29.05 1.80 -1.27
CA GLU A 128 -30.06 2.62 -1.89
C GLU A 128 -29.62 4.06 -1.75
N ALA A 129 -29.44 4.71 -2.89
CA ALA A 129 -29.23 6.14 -2.90
C ALA A 129 -30.49 6.78 -2.29
N GLY A 130 -30.38 7.30 -1.07
CA GLY A 130 -31.41 8.16 -0.47
C GLY A 130 -31.55 9.48 -1.24
N ARG A 131 -30.71 9.71 -2.26
CA ARG A 131 -30.67 10.92 -3.05
C ARG A 131 -31.69 10.88 -4.18
N GLN A 132 -32.51 11.92 -4.17
CA GLN A 132 -33.38 12.26 -5.26
C GLN A 132 -32.53 12.86 -6.40
N PHE A 133 -32.41 12.17 -7.54
CA PHE A 133 -31.93 12.83 -8.76
C PHE A 133 -32.94 13.92 -9.13
N SER A 134 -32.59 15.20 -8.96
CA SER A 134 -33.42 16.30 -9.46
C SER A 134 -33.51 16.16 -10.98
N GLY A 135 -34.72 16.21 -11.54
CA GLY A 135 -34.94 16.14 -12.98
C GLY A 135 -34.20 17.27 -13.69
N GLY A 136 -32.99 16.97 -14.18
CA GLY A 136 -32.14 17.90 -14.93
C GLY A 136 -31.83 17.35 -16.32
N ASP A 137 -31.11 18.18 -17.09
CA ASP A 137 -30.57 17.80 -18.39
C ASP A 137 -29.59 16.61 -18.30
N VAL A 138 -29.17 16.08 -19.46
CA VAL A 138 -28.26 14.92 -19.55
C VAL A 138 -26.95 15.16 -18.78
N THR A 139 -26.42 16.39 -18.81
CA THR A 139 -25.18 16.78 -18.13
C THR A 139 -25.31 16.79 -16.61
N ALA A 140 -26.44 17.27 -16.08
CA ALA A 140 -26.75 17.23 -14.66
C ALA A 140 -26.89 15.78 -14.17
N ARG A 141 -27.60 14.92 -14.92
CA ARG A 141 -27.74 13.49 -14.60
C ARG A 141 -26.39 12.78 -14.61
N PHE A 142 -25.56 13.05 -15.61
CA PHE A 142 -24.22 12.48 -15.71
C PHE A 142 -23.36 12.85 -14.49
N ARG A 143 -23.39 14.11 -14.05
CA ARG A 143 -22.68 14.56 -12.84
C ARG A 143 -23.16 13.87 -11.57
N GLU A 144 -24.47 13.68 -11.40
CA GLU A 144 -24.98 12.93 -10.25
C GLU A 144 -24.54 11.46 -10.26
N LEU A 145 -24.31 10.89 -11.43
CA LEU A 145 -23.85 9.50 -11.55
C LEU A 145 -22.37 9.33 -11.26
N ILE A 146 -21.57 10.32 -11.62
CA ILE A 146 -20.19 10.43 -11.12
C ILE A 146 -20.20 10.45 -9.58
N ARG A 147 -21.07 11.24 -8.96
CA ARG A 147 -21.19 11.28 -7.49
C ARG A 147 -21.65 9.95 -6.91
N LEU A 148 -22.65 9.29 -7.51
CA LEU A 148 -23.08 7.94 -7.10
C LEU A 148 -21.91 6.95 -7.16
N ALA A 149 -21.09 7.02 -8.21
CA ALA A 149 -19.90 6.18 -8.35
C ALA A 149 -18.89 6.43 -7.21
N GLU A 150 -18.71 7.69 -6.80
CA GLU A 150 -17.87 8.04 -5.65
C GLU A 150 -18.44 7.55 -4.31
N GLU A 151 -19.77 7.57 -4.14
CA GLU A 151 -20.45 7.04 -2.95
C GLU A 151 -20.34 5.51 -2.88
N ILE A 152 -20.50 4.83 -4.01
CA ILE A 152 -20.29 3.37 -4.09
C ILE A 152 -18.82 3.03 -3.81
N ALA A 153 -17.87 3.89 -4.19
CA ALA A 153 -16.49 3.72 -3.78
C ALA A 153 -16.29 3.87 -2.25
N VAL A 154 -17.03 4.78 -1.58
CA VAL A 154 -17.04 4.88 -0.10
C VAL A 154 -17.61 3.60 0.50
N PHE A 155 -18.72 3.10 -0.03
CA PHE A 155 -19.32 1.84 0.40
C PHE A 155 -18.34 0.67 0.30
N CYS A 156 -17.76 0.44 -0.88
CA CYS A 156 -16.77 -0.63 -1.09
C CYS A 156 -15.56 -0.48 -0.17
N PHE A 157 -15.12 0.75 0.10
CA PHE A 157 -14.04 1.00 1.06
C PHE A 157 -14.47 0.70 2.50
N SER A 158 -15.69 1.05 2.92
CA SER A 158 -16.20 0.66 4.24
C SER A 158 -16.30 -0.86 4.40
N MET A 159 -16.77 -1.56 3.37
CA MET A 159 -16.83 -3.03 3.34
C MET A 159 -15.44 -3.66 3.46
N LEU A 160 -14.41 -3.06 2.84
CA LEU A 160 -13.03 -3.51 3.02
C LEU A 160 -12.63 -3.48 4.49
N LEU A 161 -12.89 -2.36 5.17
CA LEU A 161 -12.47 -2.13 6.55
C LEU A 161 -13.19 -3.04 7.54
N ASP A 162 -14.47 -3.33 7.29
CA ASP A 162 -15.29 -4.23 8.10
C ASP A 162 -15.04 -5.71 7.80
N GLY A 163 -14.35 -6.03 6.71
CA GLY A 163 -14.08 -7.39 6.28
C GLY A 163 -13.11 -8.17 7.18
N ASP A 164 -13.09 -9.49 7.00
CA ASP A 164 -12.13 -10.35 7.68
C ASP A 164 -10.72 -10.11 7.10
N ALA A 165 -9.89 -9.42 7.89
CA ALA A 165 -8.49 -9.09 7.57
C ALA A 165 -8.25 -8.08 6.42
N PRO A 166 -8.71 -6.81 6.53
CA PRO A 166 -8.41 -5.74 5.58
C PRO A 166 -6.91 -5.59 5.29
N HIS A 167 -6.09 -5.73 6.34
CA HIS A 167 -4.64 -5.60 6.34
C HIS A 167 -3.89 -6.60 5.42
N ARG A 168 -4.61 -7.56 4.81
CA ARG A 168 -4.09 -8.41 3.73
C ARG A 168 -3.99 -7.68 2.40
N LEU A 169 -4.77 -6.62 2.18
CA LEU A 169 -4.67 -5.80 0.98
C LEU A 169 -3.37 -4.99 1.02
N MET A 170 -2.55 -5.17 0.01
CA MET A 170 -1.24 -4.52 -0.13
C MET A 170 -1.16 -3.79 -1.47
N ARG A 171 -0.24 -2.82 -1.52
CA ARG A 171 0.15 -2.12 -2.75
C ARG A 171 1.64 -2.30 -2.97
N CYS A 172 2.03 -2.65 -4.19
CA CYS A 172 3.44 -2.83 -4.55
C CYS A 172 4.17 -1.48 -4.59
N ASP A 173 5.27 -1.33 -3.84
CA ASP A 173 6.07 -0.12 -3.81
C ASP A 173 6.89 0.13 -5.09
N SER A 174 6.91 -0.82 -6.02
CA SER A 174 7.60 -0.65 -7.31
C SER A 174 6.67 -0.33 -8.48
N CYS A 175 5.48 -0.92 -8.53
CA CYS A 175 4.59 -0.82 -9.70
C CYS A 175 3.16 -0.41 -9.34
N SER A 176 2.91 -0.11 -8.06
CA SER A 176 1.61 0.31 -7.52
C SER A 176 0.44 -0.66 -7.72
N THR A 177 0.70 -1.87 -8.23
CA THR A 177 -0.29 -2.96 -8.33
C THR A 177 -0.80 -3.36 -6.95
N TYR A 178 -2.11 -3.50 -6.81
CA TYR A 178 -2.78 -4.02 -5.63
C TYR A 178 -2.83 -5.54 -5.65
N PHE A 179 -2.62 -6.15 -4.49
CA PHE A 179 -2.71 -7.59 -4.30
C PHE A 179 -3.10 -7.89 -2.86
N ALA A 180 -3.84 -8.97 -2.66
CA ALA A 180 -4.10 -9.49 -1.32
C ALA A 180 -3.12 -10.63 -1.01
N ARG A 181 -2.73 -10.74 0.26
CA ARG A 181 -1.94 -11.88 0.74
C ARG A 181 -2.89 -12.95 1.26
N GLU A 182 -2.58 -14.22 0.97
CA GLU A 182 -3.23 -15.38 1.58
C GLU A 182 -3.16 -15.32 3.11
N ASN A 183 -2.00 -14.90 3.63
CA ASN A 183 -1.77 -14.79 5.07
C ASN A 183 -1.65 -13.33 5.51
N ALA A 184 -2.47 -12.98 6.49
CA ALA A 184 -2.36 -11.76 7.27
C ALA A 184 -0.92 -11.57 7.80
N PRO A 185 -0.30 -10.40 7.59
CA PRO A 185 0.87 -10.00 8.37
C PRO A 185 0.61 -10.19 9.87
N ARG A 186 1.59 -10.73 10.60
CA ARG A 186 1.47 -10.87 12.06
C ARG A 186 1.29 -9.49 12.68
N LYS A 187 0.34 -9.36 13.61
CA LYS A 187 0.04 -8.10 14.30
C LYS A 187 1.31 -7.53 14.96
N GLY A 188 1.57 -6.25 14.74
CA GLY A 188 2.73 -5.54 15.30
C GLY A 188 4.09 -5.95 14.70
N GLN A 189 4.13 -6.79 13.66
CA GLN A 189 5.38 -7.10 12.96
C GLN A 189 5.57 -6.18 11.75
N PRO A 190 6.53 -5.24 11.79
CA PRO A 190 6.80 -4.37 10.66
C PRO A 190 7.42 -5.18 9.50
N ILE A 191 6.85 -5.02 8.32
CA ILE A 191 7.39 -5.53 7.08
C ILE A 191 8.50 -4.59 6.62
N LYS A 192 9.74 -5.04 6.79
CA LYS A 192 10.92 -4.24 6.45
C LYS A 192 11.10 -4.15 4.93
N ARG A 193 11.42 -2.93 4.48
CA ARG A 193 11.84 -2.55 3.14
C ARG A 193 10.74 -2.63 2.09
N GLY A 194 9.49 -2.44 2.52
CA GLY A 194 8.36 -2.27 1.62
C GLY A 194 7.77 -3.58 1.10
N MET A 195 6.73 -3.43 0.29
CA MET A 195 5.89 -4.51 -0.20
C MET A 195 5.97 -4.65 -1.71
N TYR A 196 6.08 -5.89 -2.19
CA TYR A 196 6.29 -6.18 -3.60
C TYR A 196 5.32 -7.26 -4.07
N CYS A 197 4.69 -7.02 -5.22
CA CYS A 197 3.89 -8.05 -5.90
C CYS A 197 4.81 -9.16 -6.44
N GLN A 198 4.23 -10.31 -6.82
CA GLN A 198 4.98 -11.45 -7.37
C GLN A 198 5.95 -11.04 -8.49
N LYS A 199 5.51 -10.16 -9.40
CA LYS A 199 6.34 -9.63 -10.52
C LYS A 199 7.53 -8.77 -10.06
N CYS A 200 7.41 -8.09 -8.91
CA CYS A 200 8.45 -7.19 -8.39
C CYS A 200 9.22 -7.76 -7.20
N THR A 201 8.93 -9.00 -6.76
CA THR A 201 9.52 -9.63 -5.57
C THR A 201 11.05 -9.56 -5.57
N GLN A 202 11.68 -9.83 -6.73
CA GLN A 202 13.13 -9.79 -6.87
C GLN A 202 13.72 -8.40 -6.59
N LYS A 203 13.01 -7.31 -6.92
CA LYS A 203 13.44 -5.95 -6.58
C LYS A 203 13.47 -5.73 -5.07
N GLY A 204 12.49 -6.26 -4.35
CA GLY A 204 12.46 -6.25 -2.90
C GLY A 204 13.60 -7.05 -2.27
N VAL A 205 13.87 -8.26 -2.80
CA VAL A 205 15.01 -9.09 -2.38
C VAL A 205 16.33 -8.34 -2.59
N ASN A 206 16.55 -7.76 -3.76
CA ASN A 206 17.76 -7.00 -4.06
C ASN A 206 17.93 -5.81 -3.10
N ARG A 207 16.87 -5.05 -2.81
CA ARG A 207 16.92 -3.98 -1.81
C ARG A 207 17.28 -4.50 -0.42
N ARG A 208 16.78 -5.68 -0.02
CA ARG A 208 17.16 -6.30 1.26
C ARG A 208 18.64 -6.64 1.31
N VAL A 209 19.17 -7.24 0.26
CA VAL A 209 20.59 -7.61 0.15
C VAL A 209 21.46 -6.34 0.18
N THR A 210 21.14 -5.34 -0.64
CA THR A 210 21.88 -4.06 -0.68
C THR A 210 21.89 -3.37 0.68
N SER A 211 20.73 -3.19 1.30
CA SER A 211 20.66 -2.56 2.63
C SER A 211 21.38 -3.38 3.72
N SER A 212 21.43 -4.71 3.61
CA SER A 212 22.24 -5.52 4.52
C SER A 212 23.73 -5.28 4.32
N ARG A 213 24.19 -5.22 3.06
CA ARG A 213 25.58 -4.92 2.70
C ARG A 213 25.98 -3.51 3.11
N ASP A 214 25.09 -2.53 3.00
CA ASP A 214 25.35 -1.15 3.38
C ASP A 214 25.50 -0.99 4.89
N ARG A 215 24.63 -1.63 5.69
CA ARG A 215 24.78 -1.63 7.17
C ARG A 215 26.05 -2.33 7.60
N GLU A 216 26.37 -3.47 6.99
CA GLU A 216 27.60 -4.20 7.26
C GLU A 216 28.83 -3.35 6.92
N ARG A 217 28.79 -2.66 5.77
CA ARG A 217 29.84 -1.70 5.37
C ARG A 217 29.95 -0.55 6.36
N ALA A 218 28.84 0.03 6.81
CA ALA A 218 28.84 1.14 7.76
C ALA A 218 29.46 0.72 9.10
N ARG A 219 29.07 -0.42 9.66
CA ARG A 219 29.68 -0.99 10.89
C ARG A 219 31.18 -1.23 10.74
N ARG A 220 31.62 -1.71 9.57
CA ARG A 220 33.05 -1.87 9.29
C ARG A 220 33.77 -0.53 9.22
N ILE A 221 33.16 0.49 8.62
CA ILE A 221 33.73 1.85 8.54
C ILE A 221 33.91 2.42 9.94
N GLU A 222 32.87 2.38 10.77
CA GLU A 222 32.88 2.82 12.17
C GLU A 222 34.00 2.13 12.96
N LEU A 223 34.03 0.78 12.91
CA LEU A 223 35.06 0.01 13.59
C LEU A 223 36.48 0.37 13.10
N VAL A 224 36.68 0.45 11.78
CA VAL A 224 37.97 0.81 11.20
C VAL A 224 38.39 2.21 11.64
N ALA A 225 37.46 3.16 11.69
CA ALA A 225 37.73 4.54 12.08
C ALA A 225 38.20 4.66 13.54
N GLU A 226 37.66 3.85 14.47
CA GLU A 226 38.16 3.75 15.85
C GLU A 226 39.66 3.41 15.91
N PHE A 227 40.11 2.48 15.07
CA PHE A 227 41.52 2.10 15.00
C PHE A 227 42.33 3.10 14.17
N TRP A 228 41.72 3.72 13.16
CA TRP A 228 42.35 4.73 12.31
C TRP A 228 42.93 5.88 13.14
N LEU A 229 42.21 6.34 14.17
CA LEU A 229 42.66 7.39 15.09
C LEU A 229 43.81 6.97 16.02
N LYS A 230 43.95 5.66 16.30
CA LYS A 230 44.97 5.12 17.23
C LYS A 230 46.33 4.87 16.57
N TYR A 231 46.41 5.04 15.25
CA TYR A 231 47.65 4.85 14.52
C TYR A 231 48.59 6.03 14.77
N ASP A 232 49.79 5.73 15.29
CA ASP A 232 50.85 6.69 15.54
C ASP A 232 51.94 6.53 14.47
N GLU A 233 52.00 7.51 13.57
CA GLU A 233 52.95 7.56 12.45
C GLU A 233 54.41 7.59 12.92
N LYS A 234 54.70 8.14 14.10
CA LYS A 234 56.08 8.31 14.59
C LYS A 234 56.64 7.04 15.22
N LYS A 235 55.76 6.16 15.74
CA LYS A 235 56.16 4.97 16.50
C LYS A 235 56.12 3.67 15.70
N ARG A 236 55.50 3.65 14.52
CA ARG A 236 55.21 2.41 13.79
C ARG A 236 55.94 2.35 12.45
N ARG A 237 56.56 1.20 12.16
CA ARG A 237 57.28 0.91 10.89
C ARG A 237 56.40 0.28 9.80
N VAL A 238 55.15 -0.05 10.10
CA VAL A 238 54.20 -0.73 9.19
C VAL A 238 53.26 0.30 8.60
N ASP A 239 52.84 0.14 7.34
CA ASP A 239 51.87 1.05 6.73
C ASP A 239 50.54 1.09 7.53
N ARG A 240 49.94 2.28 7.61
CA ARG A 240 48.70 2.53 8.38
C ARG A 240 47.59 1.54 8.04
N ILE A 241 47.40 1.25 6.76
CA ILE A 241 46.36 0.32 6.29
C ILE A 241 46.63 -1.08 6.80
N GLY A 242 47.85 -1.59 6.62
CA GLY A 242 48.28 -2.90 7.12
C GLY A 242 48.07 -3.01 8.64
N TRP A 243 48.49 -1.98 9.38
CA TRP A 243 48.33 -1.96 10.83
C TRP A 243 46.86 -1.96 11.27
N VAL A 244 46.02 -1.09 10.70
CA VAL A 244 44.59 -1.01 11.05
C VAL A 244 43.88 -2.33 10.76
N VAL A 245 44.18 -2.97 9.63
CA VAL A 245 43.58 -4.27 9.27
C VAL A 245 43.94 -5.34 10.29
N GLU A 246 45.21 -5.38 10.70
CA GLU A 246 45.68 -6.34 11.70
C GLU A 246 44.98 -6.15 13.04
N GLU A 247 44.90 -4.92 13.54
CA GLU A 247 44.26 -4.63 14.83
C GLU A 247 42.75 -4.85 14.81
N VAL A 248 42.06 -4.45 13.72
CA VAL A 248 40.62 -4.72 13.57
C VAL A 248 40.35 -6.23 13.59
N ASN A 249 41.15 -7.02 12.88
CA ASN A 249 41.01 -8.48 12.86
C ASN A 249 41.35 -9.12 14.22
N LYS A 250 42.33 -8.58 14.97
CA LYS A 250 42.67 -9.04 16.32
C LYS A 250 41.61 -8.68 17.36
N SER A 251 40.91 -7.55 17.18
CA SER A 251 39.93 -7.06 18.15
C SER A 251 38.73 -7.99 18.37
N GLY A 252 38.45 -8.89 17.43
CA GLY A 252 37.27 -9.76 17.47
C GLY A 252 35.93 -9.02 17.31
N LYS A 253 35.95 -7.70 17.11
CA LYS A 253 34.74 -6.85 17.04
C LYS A 253 34.07 -6.81 15.67
N LEU A 254 34.56 -7.59 14.69
CA LEU A 254 33.92 -7.67 13.39
C LEU A 254 32.50 -8.22 13.52
N PRO A 255 31.53 -7.73 12.70
CA PRO A 255 30.15 -8.21 12.78
C PRO A 255 30.07 -9.73 12.61
N GLN A 256 29.20 -10.39 13.38
CA GLN A 256 29.09 -11.85 13.41
C GLN A 256 28.88 -12.45 12.01
N GLY A 257 29.68 -13.47 11.66
CA GLY A 257 29.67 -14.10 10.34
C GLY A 257 30.43 -13.34 9.25
N SER A 258 31.10 -12.24 9.60
CA SER A 258 31.95 -11.50 8.66
C SER A 258 33.27 -12.18 8.36
N GLU A 259 33.66 -12.18 7.10
CA GLU A 259 35.05 -12.42 6.72
C GLU A 259 35.98 -11.39 7.36
N ARG A 260 37.21 -11.84 7.66
CA ARG A 260 38.33 -10.97 8.06
C ARG A 260 38.46 -9.79 7.11
N LEU A 261 38.79 -8.63 7.68
CA LEU A 261 39.07 -7.43 6.92
C LEU A 261 40.31 -7.66 6.05
N LYS A 262 40.20 -7.38 4.75
CA LYS A 262 41.28 -7.52 3.77
C LYS A 262 41.90 -6.14 3.48
N PRO A 263 43.24 -6.02 3.33
CA PRO A 263 43.88 -4.75 2.97
C PRO A 263 43.28 -4.10 1.72
N ASP A 264 42.97 -4.89 0.70
CA ASP A 264 42.39 -4.38 -0.55
C ASP A 264 41.01 -3.75 -0.37
N TRP A 265 40.25 -4.18 0.63
CA TRP A 265 38.98 -3.53 0.93
C TRP A 265 39.21 -2.11 1.45
N LEU A 266 40.21 -1.93 2.33
CA LEU A 266 40.52 -0.64 2.93
C LEU A 266 41.23 0.29 1.96
N ARG A 267 42.05 -0.24 1.05
CA ARG A 267 42.72 0.52 -0.03
C ARG A 267 41.76 1.16 -1.04
N ARG A 268 40.49 0.76 -1.09
CA ARG A 268 39.51 1.37 -2.01
C ARG A 268 39.24 2.82 -1.59
N LYS A 269 39.46 3.77 -2.51
CA LYS A 269 39.22 5.22 -2.29
C LYS A 269 37.89 5.53 -1.61
N LYS A 270 36.80 4.87 -2.03
CA LYS A 270 35.45 5.06 -1.44
C LYS A 270 35.32 4.68 0.03
N ASN A 271 36.18 3.79 0.55
CA ASN A 271 36.16 3.37 1.94
C ASN A 271 37.05 4.28 2.78
N ILE A 272 38.22 4.67 2.28
CA ILE A 272 39.07 5.69 2.91
C ILE A 272 38.28 6.98 3.08
N LYS A 273 37.65 7.48 2.01
CA LYS A 273 36.82 8.67 2.06
C LYS A 273 35.70 8.54 3.10
N ALA A 274 35.00 7.41 3.13
CA ALA A 274 33.90 7.22 4.09
C ALA A 274 34.39 7.16 5.56
N ILE A 275 35.62 6.70 5.81
CA ILE A 275 36.25 6.75 7.13
C ILE A 275 36.59 8.21 7.49
N GLU A 276 37.17 8.96 6.56
CA GLU A 276 37.50 10.37 6.76
C GLU A 276 36.25 11.21 7.01
N ASP A 277 35.18 11.00 6.22
CA ASP A 277 33.88 11.66 6.38
C ASP A 277 33.28 11.35 7.76
N TRP A 278 33.31 10.08 8.20
CA TRP A 278 32.81 9.68 9.52
C TRP A 278 33.63 10.32 10.67
N LEU A 279 34.96 10.39 10.52
CA LEU A 279 35.82 11.04 11.50
C LEU A 279 35.55 12.54 11.59
N GLU A 280 35.28 13.19 10.46
CA GLU A 280 34.92 14.60 10.40
C GLU A 280 33.56 14.88 11.06
N GLU A 281 32.57 14.01 10.87
CA GLU A 281 31.28 14.08 11.57
C GLU A 281 31.46 14.01 13.09
N ILE A 282 32.30 13.08 13.59
CA ILE A 282 32.60 12.96 15.02
C ILE A 282 33.30 14.20 15.56
N ARG A 283 34.22 14.79 14.80
CA ARG A 283 34.89 16.04 15.22
C ARG A 283 33.94 17.22 15.30
N ARG A 284 32.92 17.28 14.45
CA ARG A 284 31.90 18.35 14.50
C ARG A 284 30.90 18.18 15.63
N ALA A 285 30.71 16.94 16.09
CA ALA A 285 29.78 16.61 17.16
C ALA A 285 30.38 16.78 18.57
N ASN A 286 31.72 16.91 18.68
CA ASN A 286 32.45 17.16 19.92
C ASN A 286 32.99 18.58 19.95
#